data_AF-A0AA41UFK0-F1
#
_entry.id   AF-A0AA41UFK0-F1
#
_cell.length_a   1.000
_cell.length_b   1.000
_cell.length_c   1.000
_cell.angle_alpha   90.00
_cell.angle_beta   90.00
_cell.angle_gamma   90.00
#
_symmetry.space_group_name_H-M   'P 1'
#
loop_
_entity.id
_entity.type
_entity.pdbx_description
1 polymer ?
#
loop_
_entity_poly.entity_id
_entity_poly.type
_entity_poly.pdbx_seq_one_letter_code
_entity_poly.pdbx_strand_id
1 'polypeptide(L)'
;MSSLAATLAPSTVRQIHLVLAGTLNYAVRDGRLVKSPSDDIRLPRIVRTPRGYLTHDQVARLARECGEFGDVVRFLAYTGLRWAGWPR
;
A
#
# COMPACT_ATOMS: atom_id res chain seq x y z
N MET A 1 -13.12 -20.02 -3.99
CA MET A 1 -12.32 -18.80 -3.73
C MET A 1 -11.85 -18.28 -5.07
N SER A 2 -12.08 -16.99 -5.38
CA SER A 2 -11.78 -16.41 -6.70
C SER A 2 -10.30 -16.54 -7.04
N SER A 3 -9.95 -16.95 -8.25
CA SER A 3 -8.59 -17.36 -8.67
C SER A 3 -7.50 -16.30 -8.42
N LEU A 4 -7.86 -15.01 -8.42
CA LEU A 4 -6.96 -13.90 -8.10
C LEU A 4 -6.42 -13.95 -6.67
N ALA A 5 -7.17 -14.51 -5.72
CA ALA A 5 -6.70 -14.66 -4.34
C ALA A 5 -5.61 -15.73 -4.20
N ALA A 6 -5.44 -16.61 -5.20
CA ALA A 6 -4.40 -17.63 -5.20
C ALA A 6 -3.07 -17.14 -5.77
N THR A 7 -3.08 -16.07 -6.59
CA THR A 7 -1.89 -15.59 -7.31
C THR A 7 -1.44 -14.17 -6.95
N LEU A 8 -2.32 -13.37 -6.32
CA LEU A 8 -2.01 -11.98 -5.94
C LEU A 8 -1.98 -11.79 -4.43
N ALA A 9 -1.20 -10.80 -3.99
CA ALA A 9 -1.21 -10.35 -2.60
C ALA A 9 -2.62 -9.88 -2.18
N PRO A 10 -3.08 -10.15 -0.95
CA PRO A 10 -4.41 -9.73 -0.48
C PRO A 10 -4.68 -8.22 -0.59
N SER A 11 -3.64 -7.39 -0.44
CA SER A 11 -3.71 -5.94 -0.64
C SER A 11 -4.04 -5.58 -2.08
N THR A 12 -3.44 -6.27 -3.05
CA THR A 12 -3.70 -6.08 -4.49
C THR A 12 -5.12 -6.48 -4.84
N VAL A 13 -5.59 -7.63 -4.38
CA VAL A 13 -6.98 -8.09 -4.60
C VAL A 13 -7.99 -7.07 -4.04
N ARG A 14 -7.72 -6.51 -2.86
CA ARG A 14 -8.56 -5.46 -2.28
C ARG A 14 -8.55 -4.17 -3.09
N GLN A 15 -7.40 -3.73 -3.59
CA GLN A 15 -7.29 -2.53 -4.43
C GLN A 15 -8.07 -2.69 -5.74
N ILE A 16 -7.90 -3.83 -6.43
CA ILE A 16 -8.66 -4.14 -7.65
C ILE A 16 -10.17 -4.08 -7.35
N HIS A 17 -10.60 -4.71 -6.26
CA HIS A 17 -12.01 -4.69 -5.87
C HIS A 17 -12.51 -3.26 -5.56
N LEU A 18 -11.73 -2.43 -4.89
CA LEU A 18 -12.11 -1.05 -4.57
C LEU A 18 -12.33 -0.21 -5.83
N VAL A 19 -11.44 -0.32 -6.82
CA VAL A 19 -11.57 0.38 -8.11
C VAL A 19 -12.79 -0.11 -8.87
N LEU A 20 -12.99 -1.44 -8.93
CA LEU A 20 -14.14 -2.04 -9.61
C LEU A 20 -15.46 -1.64 -8.95
N ALA A 21 -15.56 -1.75 -7.63
CA ALA A 21 -16.74 -1.36 -6.87
C ALA A 21 -17.04 0.13 -7.04
N GLY A 22 -16.03 1.00 -7.05
CA GLY A 22 -16.21 2.43 -7.34
C GLY A 22 -16.82 2.68 -8.71
N THR A 23 -16.35 1.96 -9.72
CA THR A 23 -16.87 2.05 -11.09
C THR A 23 -18.33 1.56 -11.18
N LEU A 24 -18.64 0.43 -10.53
CA LEU A 24 -20.00 -0.13 -10.53
C LEU A 24 -20.98 0.74 -9.74
N ASN A 25 -20.53 1.30 -8.62
CA ASN A 25 -21.32 2.26 -7.84
C ASN A 25 -21.59 3.55 -8.61
N TYR A 26 -20.64 4.00 -9.44
CA TYR A 26 -20.87 5.12 -10.35
C TYR A 26 -21.95 4.77 -11.40
N ALA A 27 -21.89 3.58 -11.99
CA ALA A 27 -22.91 3.12 -12.95
C ALA A 27 -24.31 2.98 -12.32
N VAL A 28 -24.41 2.61 -11.05
CA VAL A 28 -25.68 2.63 -10.31
C VAL A 28 -26.21 4.06 -10.14
N ARG A 29 -25.34 5.01 -9.79
CA ARG A 29 -25.72 6.44 -9.67
C ARG A 29 -26.18 7.04 -11.00
N ASP A 30 -25.59 6.61 -12.10
CA ASP A 30 -25.99 7.01 -13.46
C ASP A 30 -27.26 6.29 -13.94
N GLY A 31 -27.88 5.44 -13.10
CA GLY A 31 -29.12 4.72 -13.43
C GLY A 31 -28.94 3.55 -14.42
N ARG A 32 -27.70 3.21 -14.79
CA ARG A 32 -27.40 2.09 -15.71
C ARG A 32 -27.46 0.73 -15.05
N LEU A 33 -27.34 0.69 -13.72
CA LEU A 33 -27.46 -0.52 -12.90
C LEU A 33 -28.42 -0.26 -11.74
N VAL A 34 -29.25 -1.26 -11.43
CA VAL A 34 -30.17 -1.19 -10.29
C VAL A 34 -29.43 -1.36 -8.96
N LYS A 35 -28.38 -2.19 -8.94
CA LYS A 35 -27.54 -2.45 -7.77
C LYS A 35 -26.11 -2.79 -8.18
N SER A 36 -25.15 -2.55 -7.28
CA SER A 36 -23.76 -2.90 -7.52
C SER A 36 -23.52 -4.38 -7.26
N PRO A 37 -23.01 -5.15 -8.24
CA PRO A 37 -22.65 -6.56 -8.03
C PRO A 37 -21.53 -6.80 -7.03
N SER A 38 -20.83 -5.74 -6.58
CA SER A 38 -19.67 -5.85 -5.68
C SER A 38 -20.00 -5.75 -4.19
N ASP A 39 -21.25 -5.48 -3.81
CA ASP A 39 -21.59 -5.12 -2.43
C ASP A 39 -21.50 -6.30 -1.44
N ASP A 40 -21.71 -7.53 -1.90
CA ASP A 40 -21.75 -8.73 -1.02
C ASP A 40 -20.55 -9.67 -1.23
N ILE A 41 -19.42 -9.15 -1.74
CA ILE A 41 -18.21 -9.93 -2.00
C ILE A 41 -17.32 -9.96 -0.75
N ARG A 42 -17.10 -11.16 -0.20
CA ARG A 42 -16.14 -11.39 0.90
C ARG A 42 -14.71 -11.32 0.39
N LEU A 43 -14.00 -10.27 0.78
CA LEU A 43 -12.59 -10.05 0.41
C LEU A 43 -11.61 -10.84 1.30
N PRO A 44 -10.43 -11.21 0.76
CA PRO A 44 -9.39 -11.86 1.54
C PRO A 44 -8.93 -10.96 2.69
N ARG A 45 -8.72 -11.56 3.86
CA ARG A 45 -8.26 -10.86 5.05
C ARG A 45 -6.82 -10.38 4.86
N ILE A 46 -6.60 -9.08 5.02
CA ILE A 46 -5.25 -8.51 5.03
C ILE A 46 -4.70 -8.66 6.44
N VAL A 47 -3.72 -9.55 6.60
CA VAL A 47 -2.92 -9.62 7.83
C VAL A 47 -1.81 -8.58 7.73
N ARG A 48 -1.75 -7.66 8.70
CA ARG A 48 -0.65 -6.68 8.76
C ARG A 48 0.61 -7.40 9.20
N THR A 49 1.59 -7.48 8.33
CA THR A 49 2.95 -7.89 8.70
C THR A 49 3.56 -6.84 9.63
N PRO A 50 4.28 -7.23 10.69
CA PRO A 50 5.04 -6.28 11.51
C PRO A 50 5.91 -5.41 10.62
N ARG A 51 5.81 -4.09 10.80
CA ARG A 51 6.67 -3.14 10.09
C ARG A 51 8.02 -3.12 10.79
N GLY A 52 9.10 -3.37 10.05
CA GLY A 52 10.48 -3.31 10.55
C GLY A 52 10.94 -1.86 10.76
N TYR A 53 10.41 -1.20 11.79
CA TYR A 53 10.87 0.14 12.17
C TYR A 53 12.27 0.07 12.78
N LEU A 54 13.13 1.02 12.40
CA LEU A 54 14.50 1.09 12.88
C LEU A 54 14.56 1.84 14.23
N THR A 55 15.38 1.34 15.15
CA THR A 55 15.78 2.09 16.35
C THR A 55 16.78 3.19 15.99
N HIS A 56 17.01 4.13 16.91
CA HIS A 56 18.01 5.19 16.74
C HIS A 56 19.40 4.62 16.40
N ASP A 57 19.83 3.55 17.09
CA ASP A 57 21.11 2.89 16.83
C ASP A 57 21.17 2.23 15.46
N GLN A 58 20.05 1.65 15.01
CA GLN A 58 19.95 1.05 13.68
C GLN A 58 20.00 2.13 12.58
N VAL A 59 19.39 3.29 12.81
CA VAL A 59 19.51 4.46 11.91
C VAL A 59 20.95 4.97 11.87
N ALA A 60 21.60 5.11 13.03
CA ALA A 60 22.99 5.54 13.09
C ALA A 60 23.92 4.56 12.36
N ARG A 61 23.71 3.26 12.53
CA ARG A 61 24.44 2.23 11.78
C ARG A 61 24.18 2.34 10.28
N LEU A 62 22.92 2.39 9.86
CA LEU A 62 22.54 2.53 8.45
C LEU A 62 23.18 3.77 7.81
N ALA A 63 23.13 4.92 8.49
CA ALA A 63 23.70 6.16 8.00
C ALA A 63 25.23 6.08 7.81
N ARG A 64 25.95 5.31 8.64
CA ARG A 64 27.39 5.07 8.44
C ARG A 64 27.65 4.20 7.21
N GLU A 65 26.88 3.13 7.02
CA GLU A 65 27.02 2.23 5.87
C GLU A 65 26.66 2.92 4.54
N CYS A 66 25.78 3.92 4.57
CA CYS A 66 25.39 4.70 3.38
C CYS A 66 26.42 5.75 2.94
N GLY A 67 27.55 5.92 3.64
CA GLY A 67 28.64 6.81 3.24
C GLY A 67 28.17 8.25 3.01
N GLU A 68 28.37 8.76 1.79
CA GLU A 68 27.99 10.12 1.37
C GLU A 68 26.49 10.41 1.53
N PHE A 69 25.64 9.39 1.49
CA PHE A 69 24.19 9.54 1.68
C PHE A 69 23.74 9.46 3.14
N GLY A 70 24.69 9.33 4.09
CA GLY A 70 24.39 9.18 5.51
C GLY A 70 23.58 10.34 6.11
N ASP A 71 23.85 11.57 5.68
CA ASP A 71 23.09 12.74 6.14
C ASP A 71 21.64 12.74 5.63
N VAL A 72 21.41 12.26 4.41
CA VAL A 72 20.05 12.08 3.87
C VAL A 72 19.29 11.04 4.69
N VAL A 73 19.94 9.93 5.05
CA VAL A 73 19.33 8.90 5.91
C VAL A 73 18.93 9.46 7.27
N ARG A 74 19.83 10.21 7.94
CA ARG A 74 19.52 10.85 9.24
C ARG A 74 18.39 11.86 9.09
N PHE A 75 18.44 12.70 8.06
CA PHE A 75 17.43 13.71 7.81
C PHE A 75 16.04 13.08 7.63
N LEU A 76 15.91 12.05 6.79
CA LEU A 76 14.64 11.35 6.58
C LEU A 76 14.16 10.64 7.85
N ALA A 77 15.07 10.00 8.60
CA ALA A 77 14.72 9.27 9.82
C ALA A 77 14.22 10.19 10.95
N TYR A 78 14.83 11.37 11.13
CA TYR A 78 14.50 12.27 12.24
C TYR A 78 13.41 13.30 11.92
N THR A 79 13.20 13.64 10.64
CA THR A 79 12.13 14.56 10.24
C THR A 79 10.83 13.85 9.86
N GLY A 80 10.87 12.54 9.58
CA GLY A 80 9.71 11.78 9.15
C GLY A 80 9.25 12.09 7.72
N LEU A 81 10.09 12.78 6.93
CA LEU A 81 9.80 13.05 5.53
C LEU A 81 9.72 11.76 4.71
N ARG A 82 8.79 11.74 3.75
CA ARG A 82 8.64 10.60 2.84
C ARG A 82 9.66 10.68 1.72
N TRP A 83 10.23 9.54 1.37
CA TRP A 83 11.10 9.42 0.21
C TRP A 83 10.30 9.66 -1.07
N ALA A 84 10.64 10.72 -1.80
CA ALA A 84 9.98 11.09 -3.06
C ALA A 84 10.55 10.33 -4.28
N GLY A 85 11.52 9.43 -4.07
CA GLY A 85 12.26 8.81 -5.16
C GLY A 85 13.38 9.72 -5.67
N TRP A 86 14.33 9.13 -6.40
CA TRP A 86 15.31 9.88 -7.15
C TRP A 86 14.72 10.27 -8.52
N PRO A 87 14.93 11.50 -9.01
CA PRO A 87 14.60 11.85 -10.39
C PRO A 87 15.46 10.99 -11.33
N ARG A 88 14.83 10.08 -12.07
CA ARG A 88 15.50 9.28 -13.10
C ARG A 88 15.84 10.13 -14.31
#